data_AF-A0A1A8NSA2-F1
#
_entry.id   AF-A0A1A8NSA2-F1
#
_cell.length_a   1.000
_cell.length_b   1.000
_cell.length_c   1.000
_cell.angle_alpha   90.00
_cell.angle_beta   90.00
_cell.angle_gamma   90.00
#
_symmetry.space_group_name_H-M   'P 1'
#
loop_
_entity.id
_entity.type
_entity.pdbx_description
1 polymer ?
#
loop_
_entity_poly.entity_id
_entity_poly.type
_entity_poly.pdbx_seq_one_letter_code
_entity_poly.pdbx_strand_id
1 'polypeptide(L)'
;GTKSALALKDVSTDTETFLQNLEALVTWVSEIEELTASQKPPSSEVKVVKAQLQEQKLLQRLLTDRRRSVNSMLLEGPRLVEAYPGEEGEQAKVKLSTLTQKWETLQLQAEKRRVNLELILPKAQQFQDGVELL
;
A
#
# COMPACT_ATOMS: atom_id res chain seq x y z
N GLY A 1 14.15 -31.37 32.35
CA GLY A 1 13.42 -30.15 31.94
C GLY A 1 14.31 -29.28 31.08
N THR A 2 14.30 -29.48 29.76
CA THR A 2 15.09 -28.67 28.82
C THR A 2 14.34 -28.30 27.53
N LYS A 3 13.11 -28.79 27.32
CA LYS A 3 12.30 -28.43 26.14
C LYS A 3 11.69 -27.01 26.20
N SER A 4 11.48 -26.46 27.40
CA SER A 4 10.79 -25.17 27.55
C SER A 4 11.63 -23.95 27.18
N ALA A 5 12.96 -24.00 27.33
CA ALA A 5 13.81 -22.82 27.11
C ALA A 5 14.07 -22.52 25.62
N LEU A 6 14.08 -23.54 24.76
CA LEU A 6 14.24 -23.38 23.31
C LEU A 6 12.96 -22.83 22.67
N ALA A 7 11.80 -23.39 23.02
CA ALA A 7 10.50 -22.94 22.52
C ALA A 7 10.17 -21.48 22.91
N LEU A 8 10.58 -21.03 24.10
CA LEU A 8 10.39 -19.64 24.53
C LEU A 8 11.27 -18.67 23.74
N LYS A 9 12.46 -19.09 23.31
CA LYS A 9 13.38 -18.24 22.54
C LYS A 9 12.93 -18.11 21.08
N ASP A 10 12.50 -19.20 20.48
CA ASP A 10 11.95 -19.22 19.11
C ASP A 10 10.65 -18.39 19.02
N VAL A 11 9.72 -18.57 19.97
CA VAL A 11 8.48 -17.77 20.02
C VAL A 11 8.76 -16.27 20.28
N SER A 12 9.74 -15.94 21.13
CA SER A 12 10.07 -14.54 21.44
C SER A 12 10.73 -13.81 20.28
N THR A 13 11.54 -14.50 19.45
CA THR A 13 12.17 -13.90 18.26
C THR A 13 11.17 -13.77 17.11
N ASP A 14 10.28 -14.75 16.92
CA ASP A 14 9.21 -14.69 15.92
C ASP A 14 8.20 -13.57 16.24
N THR A 15 7.98 -13.32 17.52
CA THR A 15 7.12 -12.26 18.05
C THR A 15 7.61 -10.86 17.74
N GLU A 16 8.85 -10.56 18.13
CA GLU A 16 9.43 -9.24 17.94
C GLU A 16 9.52 -8.92 16.44
N THR A 17 9.87 -9.93 15.64
CA THR A 17 9.89 -9.86 14.18
C THR A 17 8.49 -9.56 13.61
N PHE A 18 7.43 -10.17 14.14
CA PHE A 18 6.05 -9.88 13.71
C PHE A 18 5.68 -8.41 13.96
N LEU A 19 5.88 -7.91 15.18
CA LEU A 19 5.52 -6.54 15.54
C LEU A 19 6.31 -5.49 14.75
N GLN A 20 7.61 -5.72 14.55
CA GLN A 20 8.47 -4.88 13.72
C GLN A 20 8.01 -4.87 12.25
N ASN A 21 7.68 -6.04 11.69
CA ASN A 21 7.19 -6.14 10.33
C ASN A 21 5.82 -5.47 10.15
N LEU A 22 4.93 -5.60 11.14
CA LEU A 22 3.63 -4.94 11.13
C LEU A 22 3.80 -3.42 11.15
N GLU A 23 4.64 -2.89 12.04
CA GLU A 23 4.95 -1.46 12.11
C GLU A 23 5.53 -0.97 10.77
N ALA A 24 6.54 -1.66 10.24
CA ALA A 24 7.16 -1.30 8.96
C ALA A 24 6.16 -1.26 7.80
N LEU A 25 5.17 -2.15 7.79
CA LEU A 25 4.10 -2.14 6.77
C LEU A 25 3.12 -0.97 6.97
N VAL A 26 2.78 -0.63 8.22
CA VAL A 26 1.91 0.52 8.55
C VAL A 26 2.59 1.84 8.18
N THR A 27 3.88 2.00 8.50
CA THR A 27 4.67 3.18 8.10
C THR A 27 4.71 3.29 6.59
N TRP A 28 5.11 2.21 5.90
CA TRP A 28 5.23 2.21 4.45
C TRP A 28 3.90 2.55 3.75
N VAL A 29 2.78 1.95 4.15
CA VAL A 29 1.49 2.26 3.49
C VAL A 29 1.09 3.71 3.72
N SER A 30 1.39 4.28 4.89
CA SER A 30 1.11 5.68 5.19
C SER A 30 1.95 6.65 4.35
N GLU A 31 3.24 6.34 4.15
CA GLU A 31 4.13 7.12 3.27
C GLU A 31 3.63 7.08 1.82
N ILE A 32 3.24 5.92 1.31
CA ILE A 32 2.73 5.80 -0.06
C ILE A 32 1.35 6.48 -0.23
N GLU A 33 0.48 6.43 0.78
CA GLU A 33 -0.77 7.20 0.80
C GLU A 33 -0.51 8.71 0.71
N GLU A 34 0.43 9.24 1.50
CA GLU A 34 0.80 10.66 1.48
C GLU A 34 1.37 11.07 0.11
N LEU A 35 2.28 10.25 -0.44
CA LEU A 35 2.83 10.46 -1.78
C LEU A 35 1.73 10.48 -2.83
N THR A 36 0.78 9.54 -2.77
CA THR A 36 -0.34 9.45 -3.72
C THR A 36 -1.29 10.64 -3.58
N ALA A 37 -1.57 11.09 -2.35
CA ALA A 37 -2.41 12.25 -2.08
C ALA A 37 -1.79 13.57 -2.58
N SER A 38 -0.46 13.66 -2.62
CA SER A 38 0.27 14.83 -3.13
C SER A 38 0.31 14.95 -4.66
N GLN A 39 -0.14 13.92 -5.38
CA GLN A 39 -0.07 13.91 -6.84
C GLN A 39 -1.00 14.95 -7.47
N LYS A 40 -0.48 15.69 -8.46
CA LYS A 40 -1.27 16.65 -9.23
C LYS A 40 -2.48 15.99 -9.91
N PRO A 41 -3.59 16.74 -10.11
CA PRO A 41 -4.72 16.22 -10.89
C PRO A 41 -4.29 15.90 -12.34
N PRO A 42 -5.03 15.03 -13.05
CA PRO A 42 -4.78 14.77 -14.47
C PRO A 42 -4.74 16.05 -15.31
N SER A 43 -3.72 16.17 -16.17
CA SER A 43 -3.56 17.33 -17.06
C SER A 43 -4.41 17.20 -18.34
N SER A 44 -4.66 18.30 -19.05
CA SER A 44 -5.17 18.30 -20.43
C SER A 44 -4.07 18.21 -21.49
N GLU A 45 -2.80 18.42 -21.10
CA GLU A 45 -1.66 18.34 -22.01
C GLU A 45 -1.20 16.89 -22.21
N VAL A 46 -1.18 16.41 -23.46
CA VAL A 46 -0.84 15.02 -23.81
C VAL A 46 0.51 14.58 -23.23
N LYS A 47 1.54 15.43 -23.31
CA LYS A 47 2.88 15.13 -22.78
C LYS A 47 2.85 14.93 -21.27
N VAL A 48 2.09 15.76 -20.55
CA VAL A 48 1.96 15.70 -19.09
C VAL A 48 1.16 14.47 -18.66
N VAL A 49 0.04 14.17 -19.32
CA VAL A 49 -0.76 12.96 -19.03
C VAL A 49 0.05 11.68 -19.26
N LYS A 50 0.87 11.65 -20.31
CA LYS A 50 1.79 10.52 -20.56
C LYS A 50 2.80 10.36 -19.43
N ALA A 51 3.36 11.45 -18.89
CA ALA A 51 4.26 11.39 -17.73
C ALA A 51 3.53 10.89 -16.48
N GLN A 52 2.34 11.43 -16.19
CA GLN A 52 1.50 10.99 -15.06
C GLN A 52 1.13 9.49 -15.16
N LEU A 53 0.91 8.97 -16.37
CA LEU A 53 0.69 7.53 -16.59
C LEU A 53 1.93 6.68 -16.29
N GLN A 54 3.15 7.20 -16.52
CA GLN A 54 4.37 6.48 -16.14
C GLN A 54 4.56 6.45 -14.63
N GLU A 55 4.34 7.58 -13.95
CA GLU A 55 4.32 7.63 -12.48
C GLU A 55 3.30 6.64 -11.91
N GLN A 56 2.10 6.58 -12.50
CA GLN A 56 1.05 5.65 -12.09
C GLN A 56 1.43 4.18 -12.29
N LYS A 57 2.21 3.86 -13.34
CA LYS A 57 2.73 2.50 -13.55
C LYS A 57 3.78 2.12 -12.49
N LEU A 58 4.62 3.07 -12.10
CA LEU A 58 5.59 2.85 -11.02
C LEU A 58 4.89 2.59 -9.69
N LEU A 59 3.85 3.38 -9.35
CA LEU A 59 3.02 3.14 -8.17
C LEU A 59 2.39 1.74 -8.20
N GLN A 60 1.78 1.33 -9.30
CA GLN A 60 1.19 -0.02 -9.41
C GLN A 60 2.21 -1.14 -9.22
N ARG A 61 3.45 -0.97 -9.71
CA ARG A 61 4.53 -1.95 -9.48
C ARG A 61 4.89 -2.03 -8.01
N LEU A 62 5.10 -0.88 -7.34
CA LEU A 62 5.39 -0.83 -5.91
C LEU A 62 4.30 -1.54 -5.08
N LEU A 63 3.03 -1.29 -5.40
CA LEU A 63 1.90 -1.96 -4.76
C LEU A 63 1.89 -3.47 -5.03
N THR A 64 2.14 -3.88 -6.27
CA THR A 64 2.21 -5.30 -6.65
C THR A 64 3.31 -6.04 -5.90
N ASP A 65 4.50 -5.43 -5.81
CA ASP A 65 5.67 -6.02 -5.15
C ASP A 65 5.42 -6.19 -3.64
N ARG A 66 4.68 -5.27 -3.01
CA ARG A 66 4.39 -5.33 -1.58
C ARG A 66 3.17 -6.19 -1.22
N ARG A 67 2.32 -6.50 -2.20
CA ARG A 67 1.04 -7.20 -2.01
C ARG A 67 1.17 -8.51 -1.23
N ARG A 68 2.18 -9.32 -1.54
CA ARG A 68 2.37 -10.62 -0.86
C ARG A 68 2.62 -10.42 0.64
N SER A 69 3.50 -9.48 0.99
CA SER A 69 3.84 -9.20 2.39
C SER A 69 2.64 -8.67 3.17
N VAL A 70 1.88 -7.74 2.58
CA VAL A 70 0.66 -7.21 3.23
C VAL A 70 -0.37 -8.32 3.39
N ASN A 71 -0.68 -9.08 2.34
CA ASN A 71 -1.65 -10.17 2.42
C ASN A 71 -1.26 -11.22 3.47
N SER A 72 0.02 -11.58 3.55
CA SER A 72 0.51 -12.52 4.57
C SER A 72 0.33 -11.95 5.98
N MET A 73 0.61 -10.67 6.18
CA MET A 73 0.43 -9.99 7.47
C MET A 73 -1.05 -9.92 7.87
N LEU A 74 -1.94 -9.61 6.92
CA LEU A 74 -3.38 -9.54 7.18
C LEU A 74 -4.01 -10.92 7.44
N LEU A 75 -3.45 -11.98 6.84
CA LEU A 75 -3.92 -13.35 7.03
C LEU A 75 -3.45 -13.94 8.36
N GLU A 76 -2.15 -13.88 8.64
CA GLU A 76 -1.55 -14.54 9.81
C GLU A 76 -1.58 -13.65 11.07
N GLY A 77 -1.57 -12.33 10.88
CA GLY A 77 -1.48 -11.35 11.96
C GLY A 77 -2.55 -11.50 13.04
N PRO A 78 -3.85 -11.68 12.71
CA PRO A 78 -4.88 -11.85 13.73
C PRO A 78 -4.59 -13.02 14.68
N ARG A 79 -4.15 -14.17 14.14
CA ARG A 79 -3.78 -15.36 14.92
C ARG A 79 -2.54 -15.11 15.78
N LEU A 80 -1.54 -14.40 15.24
CA LEU A 80 -0.34 -14.05 15.99
C LEU A 80 -0.66 -13.09 17.15
N VAL A 81 -1.59 -12.17 16.96
CA VAL A 81 -1.97 -11.20 18.00
C VAL A 81 -2.70 -11.83 19.18
N GLU A 82 -3.43 -12.93 18.97
CA GLU A 82 -4.04 -13.70 20.07
C GLU A 82 -3.00 -14.27 21.05
N ALA A 83 -1.74 -14.41 20.63
CA ALA A 83 -0.65 -14.84 21.50
C ALA A 83 -0.16 -13.74 22.47
N TYR A 84 -0.59 -12.48 22.28
CA TYR A 84 -0.19 -11.34 23.11
C TYR A 84 -1.35 -10.83 23.98
N PRO A 85 -1.40 -11.19 25.27
CA PRO A 85 -2.32 -10.55 26.19
C PRO A 85 -1.84 -9.15 26.57
N GLY A 86 -2.78 -8.25 26.87
CA GLY A 86 -2.48 -6.93 27.40
C GLY A 86 -2.27 -5.86 26.32
N GLU A 87 -1.59 -4.79 26.69
CA GLU A 87 -1.51 -3.55 25.90
C GLU A 87 -0.86 -3.76 24.53
N GLU A 88 0.21 -4.53 24.45
CA GLU A 88 0.94 -4.81 23.20
C GLU A 88 0.07 -5.53 22.17
N GLY A 89 -0.73 -6.51 22.61
CA GLY A 89 -1.70 -7.20 21.77
C GLY A 89 -2.78 -6.26 21.25
N GLU A 90 -3.36 -5.42 22.11
CA GLU A 90 -4.36 -4.43 21.70
C GLU A 90 -3.78 -3.41 20.71
N GLN A 91 -2.56 -2.93 20.93
CA GLN A 91 -1.86 -2.06 19.97
C GLN A 91 -1.64 -2.76 18.63
N ALA A 92 -1.26 -4.04 18.62
CA ALA A 92 -1.09 -4.81 17.40
C ALA A 92 -2.41 -5.03 16.65
N LYS A 93 -3.55 -5.23 17.35
CA LYS A 93 -4.89 -5.27 16.71
C LYS A 93 -5.22 -3.96 16.01
N VAL A 94 -4.97 -2.83 16.67
CA VAL A 94 -5.19 -1.49 16.10
C VAL A 94 -4.32 -1.28 14.85
N LYS A 95 -3.05 -1.68 14.90
CA LYS A 95 -2.13 -1.59 13.76
C LYS A 95 -2.56 -2.48 12.60
N LEU A 96 -3.02 -3.71 12.85
CA LEU A 96 -3.58 -4.59 11.80
C LEU A 96 -4.82 -3.97 11.16
N SER A 97 -5.74 -3.44 11.95
CA SER A 97 -6.93 -2.75 11.41
C SER A 97 -6.54 -1.55 10.54
N THR A 98 -5.55 -0.79 11.00
CA THR A 98 -5.03 0.38 10.29
C THR A 98 -4.36 -0.03 8.98
N LEU A 99 -3.53 -1.09 9.00
CA LEU A 99 -2.90 -1.63 7.79
C LEU A 99 -3.96 -2.06 6.77
N THR A 100 -4.98 -2.80 7.18
CA THR A 100 -6.08 -3.23 6.31
C THR A 100 -6.76 -2.04 5.64
N GLN A 101 -7.23 -1.08 6.44
CA GLN A 101 -7.98 0.07 5.93
C GLN A 101 -7.15 0.91 4.94
N LYS A 102 -5.90 1.22 5.30
CA LYS A 102 -5.00 2.02 4.46
C LYS A 102 -4.63 1.28 3.19
N TRP A 103 -4.34 -0.01 3.27
CA TRP A 103 -4.02 -0.82 2.11
C TRP A 103 -5.16 -0.86 1.10
N GLU A 104 -6.39 -1.13 1.55
CA GLU A 104 -7.56 -1.14 0.69
C GLU A 104 -7.84 0.23 0.07
N THR A 105 -7.74 1.29 0.86
CA THR A 105 -7.93 2.67 0.41
C THR A 105 -6.90 3.03 -0.65
N LEU A 106 -5.62 2.76 -0.41
CA LEU A 106 -4.53 3.05 -1.34
C LEU A 106 -4.71 2.31 -2.67
N GLN A 107 -5.08 1.03 -2.63
CA GLN A 107 -5.36 0.22 -3.83
C GLN A 107 -6.53 0.82 -4.64
N LEU A 108 -7.62 1.21 -3.97
CA LEU A 108 -8.78 1.82 -4.62
C LEU A 108 -8.43 3.17 -5.26
N GLN A 109 -7.70 4.04 -4.56
CA GLN A 109 -7.30 5.34 -5.08
C GLN A 109 -6.34 5.21 -6.26
N ALA A 110 -5.37 4.30 -6.18
CA ALA A 110 -4.45 4.02 -7.28
C ALA A 110 -5.21 3.53 -8.53
N GLU A 111 -6.16 2.62 -8.37
CA GLU A 111 -6.95 2.12 -9.49
C GLU A 111 -7.85 3.22 -10.10
N LYS A 112 -8.54 3.99 -9.26
CA LYS A 112 -9.36 5.12 -9.72
C LYS A 112 -8.53 6.14 -10.50
N ARG A 113 -7.33 6.47 -10.01
CA ARG A 113 -6.42 7.39 -10.68
C ARG A 113 -5.94 6.84 -12.03
N ARG A 114 -5.59 5.55 -12.10
CA ARG A 114 -5.21 4.87 -13.34
C ARG A 114 -6.31 5.01 -14.40
N VAL A 115 -7.54 4.64 -14.05
CA VAL A 115 -8.70 4.73 -14.95
C VAL A 115 -8.91 6.17 -15.43
N ASN A 116 -8.85 7.15 -14.53
CA ASN A 116 -9.01 8.57 -14.89
C ASN A 116 -7.94 9.04 -15.90
N LEU A 117 -6.68 8.69 -15.69
CA LEU A 117 -5.59 9.07 -16.60
C LEU A 117 -5.75 8.41 -17.98
N GLU A 118 -6.18 7.15 -18.03
CA GLU A 118 -6.44 6.42 -19.28
C GLU A 118 -7.63 7.00 -20.06
N LEU A 119 -8.67 7.48 -19.37
CA LEU A 119 -9.82 8.13 -20.01
C LEU A 119 -9.51 9.54 -20.54
N ILE A 120 -8.55 10.23 -19.93
CA ILE A 120 -8.19 11.61 -20.29
C ILE A 120 -7.24 11.65 -21.48
N LEU A 121 -6.29 10.71 -21.57
CA LEU A 121 -5.30 10.67 -22.65
C LEU A 121 -5.91 10.78 -24.06
N PRO A 122 -6.93 9.99 -24.46
CA PRO A 122 -7.50 10.10 -25.80
C PRO A 122 -8.19 11.46 -26.04
N LYS A 123 -8.81 12.05 -25.01
CA LYS A 123 -9.45 13.37 -25.10
C LYS A 123 -8.42 14.49 -25.28
N ALA A 124 -7.32 14.41 -24.53
CA ALA A 124 -6.19 15.33 -24.67
C ALA A 124 -5.58 15.26 -26.08
N GLN A 125 -5.46 14.06 -26.65
CA GLN A 125 -4.96 13.85 -28.01
C GLN A 125 -5.90 14.46 -29.05
N GLN A 126 -7.20 14.18 -28.98
CA GLN A 126 -8.19 14.76 -29.88
C GLN A 126 -8.20 16.29 -29.86
N PHE A 127 -8.05 16.90 -28.67
CA PHE A 127 -7.97 18.35 -28.57
C PHE A 127 -6.73 18.91 -29.24
N GLN A 128 -5.57 18.26 -29.04
CA GLN A 128 -4.32 18.69 -29.67
C GLN A 128 -4.38 18.55 -31.20
N ASP A 129 -4.86 17.41 -31.70
CA ASP A 129 -4.99 17.14 -33.15
C ASP A 129 -6.00 18.10 -33.82
N GLY A 130 -7.09 18.44 -33.13
CA GLY A 130 -8.07 19.41 -33.60
C GLY A 130 -7.57 20.86 -33.60
N VAL A 131 -6.62 21.20 -32.72
CA VAL A 131 -5.93 22.50 -32.71
C VAL A 131 -4.87 22.58 -33.81
N GLU A 132 -4.26 21.45 -34.20
CA GLU A 132 -3.25 21.39 -35.27
C GLU A 132 -3.85 21.49 -36.69
N LEU A 133 -5.18 21.31 -36.81
CA LEU A 133 -5.95 21.41 -38.06
C LEU A 133 -6.59 22.80 -38.31
N LEU A 134 -6.35 23.78 -37.43
CA LEU A 134 -6.81 25.18 -37.54
C LEU A 134 -5.64 26.14 -37.76
#